data_AF-A0A975T3F1-F1
#
_entry.id   AF-A0A975T3F1-F1
#
_cell.length_a   1.000
_cell.length_b   1.000
_cell.length_c   1.000
_cell.angle_alpha   90.00
_cell.angle_beta   90.00
_cell.angle_gamma   90.00
#
_symmetry.space_group_name_H-M   'P 1'
#
loop_
_entity.id
_entity.type
_entity.pdbx_description
1 polymer ?
#
loop_
_entity_poly.entity_id
_entity_poly.type
_entity_poly.pdbx_seq_one_letter_code
_entity_poly.pdbx_strand_id
1 'polypeptide(L)' 'MKVQGLWTNNQNLNSYVYFSEGIGWRRLCTSNTNDHLDMLVQLAASKEQDHLVSVYENNGIITQVYAW' A
#
# COMPACT_ATOMS: atom_id res chain seq x y z
N MET A 1 -6.32 9.34 -2.98
CA MET A 1 -7.25 8.42 -2.28
C MET A 1 -6.79 8.20 -0.84
N LYS A 2 -7.66 7.75 0.06
CA LYS A 2 -7.30 7.46 1.46
C LYS A 2 -6.97 5.98 1.66
N VAL A 3 -6.03 5.71 2.56
CA VAL A 3 -5.78 4.35 3.06
C VAL A 3 -6.75 4.07 4.21
N GLN A 4 -7.50 2.99 4.12
CA GLN A 4 -8.51 2.63 5.13
C GLN A 4 -8.17 1.31 5.84
N GLY A 5 -7.38 0.43 5.22
CA GLY A 5 -7.01 -0.86 5.79
C GLY A 5 -5.65 -1.33 5.32
N LEU A 6 -4.99 -2.10 6.20
CA LEU A 6 -3.76 -2.83 5.91
C LEU A 6 -3.98 -4.27 6.36
N TRP A 7 -3.51 -5.23 5.56
CA TRP A 7 -3.58 -6.64 5.88
C TRP A 7 -2.32 -7.35 5.39
N THR A 8 -1.85 -8.34 6.14
CA THR A 8 -0.69 -9.16 5.78
C THR A 8 -0.83 -10.56 6.38
N ASN A 9 -0.03 -11.52 5.89
CA ASN A 9 0.08 -12.85 6.49
C ASN A 9 1.56 -13.29 6.57
N ASN A 10 1.79 -14.55 6.95
CA ASN A 10 3.14 -15.10 7.13
C ASN A 10 3.85 -15.48 5.81
N GLN A 11 3.29 -15.18 4.64
CA GLN A 11 3.96 -15.38 3.36
C GLN A 11 4.84 -14.19 3.00
N ASN A 12 5.94 -14.46 2.30
CA ASN A 12 6.91 -13.42 1.95
C ASN A 12 6.29 -12.31 1.10
N LEU A 13 6.52 -11.06 1.51
CA LEU A 13 6.05 -9.84 0.82
C LEU A 13 4.55 -9.87 0.46
N ASN A 14 3.73 -10.49 1.33
CA ASN A 14 2.29 -10.66 1.07
C ASN A 14 1.45 -9.69 1.90
N SER A 15 1.53 -8.42 1.53
CA SER A 15 0.78 -7.33 2.17
C SER A 15 -0.19 -6.70 1.19
N TYR A 16 -1.34 -6.26 1.71
CA TYR A 16 -2.43 -5.65 0.95
C TYR A 16 -2.87 -4.36 1.64
N VAL A 17 -3.32 -3.42 0.82
CA VAL A 17 -3.82 -2.11 1.25
C VAL A 17 -5.23 -1.91 0.70
N TYR A 18 -6.14 -1.45 1.54
CA TYR A 18 -7.51 -1.12 1.16
C TYR A 18 -7.63 0.39 0.97
N PHE A 19 -7.98 0.80 -0.25
CA PHE A 19 -8.20 2.20 -0.60
C PHE A 19 -9.69 2.56 -0.61
N SER A 20 -9.97 3.83 -0.29
CA SER A 20 -11.29 4.43 -0.37
C SER A 20 -11.82 4.50 -1.81
N GLU A 21 -13.01 5.12 -1.98
CA GLU A 21 -13.57 5.47 -3.30
C GLU A 21 -13.83 4.26 -4.22
N GLY A 22 -14.08 3.09 -3.64
CA GLY A 22 -14.44 1.88 -4.39
C GLY A 22 -13.26 1.13 -5.02
N ILE A 23 -12.02 1.56 -4.77
CA ILE A 23 -10.81 0.92 -5.32
C ILE A 23 -10.58 -0.45 -4.67
N GLY A 24 -10.78 -0.54 -3.35
CA GLY A 24 -10.73 -1.78 -2.60
C GLY A 24 -9.31 -2.27 -2.32
N TRP A 25 -9.14 -3.59 -2.20
CA TRP A 25 -7.86 -4.20 -1.86
C TRP A 25 -6.90 -4.24 -3.05
N ARG A 26 -5.65 -3.86 -2.80
CA ARG A 26 -4.53 -3.94 -3.75
C ARG A 26 -3.32 -4.54 -3.07
N ARG A 27 -2.58 -5.36 -3.82
CA ARG A 27 -1.38 -6.03 -3.31
C ARG A 27 -0.20 -5.07 -3.37
N LEU A 28 0.65 -5.09 -2.35
CA LEU A 28 1.87 -4.29 -2.29
C LEU A 28 3.03 -5.00 -3.01
N CYS A 29 3.99 -4.23 -3.52
CA CYS A 29 5.17 -4.68 -4.27
C CYS A 29 5.80 -5.95 -3.72
N THR A 30 6.23 -6.85 -4.61
CA THR A 30 6.77 -8.17 -4.24
C THR A 30 8.20 -8.41 -4.73
N SER A 31 8.82 -7.43 -5.39
CA SER A 31 10.12 -7.61 -6.04
C SER A 31 11.32 -7.27 -5.16
N ASN A 32 11.14 -6.42 -4.14
CA ASN A 32 12.23 -5.96 -3.27
C ASN A 32 11.70 -5.71 -1.85
N THR A 33 12.37 -6.29 -0.85
CA THR A 33 12.00 -6.17 0.55
C THR A 33 12.09 -4.74 1.08
N ASN A 34 13.13 -3.99 0.70
CA ASN A 34 13.29 -2.61 1.17
C ASN A 34 12.17 -1.74 0.62
N ASP A 35 11.93 -1.79 -0.69
CA ASP A 35 10.84 -1.06 -1.33
C ASP A 35 9.49 -1.43 -0.68
N HIS A 36 9.24 -2.73 -0.46
CA HIS A 36 8.02 -3.20 0.20
C HIS A 36 7.84 -2.60 1.60
N LEU A 37 8.88 -2.65 2.43
CA LEU A 37 8.83 -2.13 3.80
C LEU A 37 8.67 -0.61 3.81
N ASP A 38 9.41 0.11 2.97
CA ASP A 38 9.32 1.57 2.87
C ASP A 38 7.93 2.02 2.43
N MET A 39 7.34 1.36 1.42
CA MET A 39 5.98 1.64 0.99
C MET A 39 4.94 1.27 2.06
N LEU A 40 5.14 0.17 2.79
CA LEU A 40 4.23 -0.22 3.86
C LEU A 40 4.24 0.82 5.00
N VAL A 41 5.41 1.33 5.36
CA VAL A 41 5.57 2.40 6.36
C VAL A 41 4.88 3.69 5.89
N GLN A 42 5.06 4.09 4.64
CA GLN A 42 4.38 5.26 4.08
C GLN A 42 2.85 5.11 4.14
N LEU A 43 2.31 3.96 3.73
CA LEU A 43 0.87 3.71 3.73
C LEU A 43 0.30 3.62 5.16
N ALA A 44 1.05 3.06 6.11
CA ALA A 44 0.67 3.07 7.52
C ALA A 44 0.64 4.48 8.09
N ALA A 45 1.67 5.29 7.83
CA ALA A 45 1.71 6.68 8.27
C ALA A 45 0.56 7.51 7.68
N SER A 46 0.30 7.38 6.38
CA SER A 46 -0.80 8.09 5.73
C SER A 46 -2.18 7.66 6.25
N LYS A 47 -2.36 6.38 6.60
CA LYS A 47 -3.60 5.91 7.23
C LYS A 47 -3.84 6.59 8.59
N GLU A 48 -2.83 6.58 9.47
CA GLU A 48 -2.96 7.16 10.81
C GLU A 48 -3.16 8.68 10.79
N GLN A 49 -2.66 9.35 9.74
CA GLN A 49 -2.79 10.80 9.55
C GLN A 49 -4.02 11.21 8.71
N ASP A 50 -4.81 10.26 8.21
CA ASP A 50 -5.91 10.51 7.26
C ASP A 50 -5.45 11.28 6.00
N HIS A 51 -4.19 11.09 5.61
CA HIS A 51 -3.59 11.73 4.44
C HIS A 51 -3.95 11.00 3.15
N LEU A 52 -4.07 11.79 2.09
CA LEU A 52 -4.24 11.25 0.74
C LEU A 52 -2.91 10.69 0.25
N VAL A 53 -3.00 9.59 -0.48
CA VAL A 53 -1.87 9.01 -1.22
C VAL A 53 -2.23 8.89 -2.69
N SER A 54 -1.19 8.91 -3.52
CA SER A 54 -1.21 8.44 -4.89
C SER A 54 -0.34 7.20 -5.01
N VAL A 55 -0.72 6.26 -5.87
CA VAL A 55 0.04 5.04 -6.11
C VAL A 55 0.14 4.76 -7.60
N TYR A 56 1.21 4.09 -7.98
CA TYR A 56 1.34 3.52 -9.31
C TYR A 56 1.12 2.00 -9.22
N GLU A 57 0.14 1.50 -9.95
CA GLU A 57 -0.20 0.08 -10.04
C GLU A 57 0.29 -0.49 -11.38
N ASN A 58 0.89 -1.67 -11.32
CA ASN A 58 1.20 -2.48 -12.49
C ASN A 58 0.56 -3.86 -12.30
N ASN A 59 -0.40 -4.22 -13.17
CA ASN A 59 -1.14 -5.48 -13.11
C ASN A 59 -1.78 -5.78 -11.73
N GLY A 60 -2.36 -4.76 -11.08
CA GLY A 60 -3.02 -4.89 -9.78
C GLY A 60 -2.07 -4.98 -8.58
N ILE A 61 -0.77 -4.77 -8.80
CA ILE A 61 0.25 -4.67 -7.75
C ILE A 61 0.74 -3.23 -7.67
N ILE A 62 0.72 -2.66 -6.47
CA ILE A 62 1.30 -1.35 -6.20
C ILE A 62 2.82 -1.46 -6.28
N THR A 63 3.44 -0.67 -7.14
CA THR A 63 4.89 -0.66 -7.34
C THR A 63 5.54 0.65 -6.89
N GLN A 64 4.74 1.71 -6.69
CA GLN A 64 5.21 2.99 -6.15
C GLN A 64 4.11 3.62 -5.29
N VAL A 65 4.52 4.30 -4.22
CA VAL A 65 3.67 5.11 -3.34
C VAL A 65 4.21 6.53 -3.30
N TYR A 66 3.30 7.49 -3.39
CA TYR A 66 3.57 8.91 -3.24
C TYR A 66 2.67 9.42 -2.12
N ALA A 67 3.25 9.59 -0.94
CA ALA A 67 2.61 10.11 0.26
C ALA A 67 3.17 11.50 0.59
N TRP A 68 2.31 12.42 1.01
CA TRP A 68 2.62 13.79 1.39
C TRP A 68 2.12 14.12 2.80
#